data_AF-A0A1H8YC65-F1
#
_entry.id   AF-A0A1H8YC65-F1
#
_cell.length_a   1.000
_cell.length_b   1.000
_cell.length_c   1.000
_cell.angle_alpha   90.00
_cell.angle_beta   90.00
_cell.angle_gamma   90.00
#
_symmetry.space_group_name_H-M   'P 1'
#
loop_
_entity.id
_entity.type
_entity.pdbx_description
1 polymer ?
#
loop_
_entity_poly.entity_id
_entity_poly.type
_entity_poly.pdbx_seq_one_letter_code
_entity_poly.pdbx_strand_id
1 'polypeptide(L)'
;MVNGKNSAPSASDALRQPDRQGPVRPGSPGGTLLRNFFSAMSASGDDADAEYRRALMNLRKHADLVMVEIARSHSLCNARDYPTLWAHVHAASSLRHPAALPFLRNLILTPIPPEESVDTHSFSTVAEETILRTTAVEGVGYLARDRSTAVDTLFEALRQPSLSVRRAAVQSLLGIRGGRKLRAQIANALPEEQRFLLDLKAVNVRDVPQVKNPERHLSEAGRRGGIAPAPSLPGDEANTTVQNQAPRHKE
;
A
#
# COMPACT_ATOMS: atom_id res chain seq x y z
N MET A 1 -31.04 26.52 15.35
CA MET A 1 -29.94 26.45 14.36
C MET A 1 -28.68 26.02 15.10
N VAL A 2 -28.27 24.76 14.98
CA VAL A 2 -27.08 24.21 15.65
C VAL A 2 -25.94 24.21 14.62
N ASN A 3 -24.98 25.13 14.80
CA ASN A 3 -23.73 25.12 14.05
C ASN A 3 -22.82 24.01 14.59
N GLY A 4 -23.03 22.78 14.11
CA GLY A 4 -22.10 21.67 14.34
C GLY A 4 -20.87 21.87 13.47
N LYS A 5 -19.80 22.44 14.03
CA LYS A 5 -18.47 22.37 13.42
C LYS A 5 -18.04 20.90 13.40
N ASN A 6 -18.20 20.25 12.25
CA ASN A 6 -17.57 18.96 11.98
C ASN A 6 -16.06 19.19 11.91
N SER A 7 -15.38 19.07 13.05
CA SER A 7 -13.94 19.00 13.11
C SER A 7 -13.46 17.81 12.27
N ALA A 8 -12.40 18.01 11.49
CA ALA A 8 -11.77 16.91 10.75
C ALA A 8 -11.36 15.81 11.75
N PRO A 9 -11.59 14.52 11.43
CA PRO A 9 -11.13 13.43 12.27
C PRO A 9 -9.60 13.52 12.44
N SER A 10 -9.13 13.47 13.69
CA SER A 10 -7.69 13.46 13.96
C SER A 10 -7.12 12.07 13.68
N ALA A 11 -5.88 11.97 13.19
CA ALA A 11 -5.19 10.68 13.02
C ALA A 11 -5.12 9.87 14.34
N SER A 12 -5.14 10.55 15.49
CA SER A 12 -5.19 9.93 16.81
C SER A 12 -6.58 9.40 17.21
N ASP A 13 -7.66 9.84 16.57
CA ASP A 13 -9.02 9.32 16.83
C ASP A 13 -9.20 7.90 16.27
N ALA A 14 -8.48 7.55 15.21
CA ALA A 14 -8.51 6.22 14.61
C ALA A 14 -7.83 5.14 15.49
N LEU A 15 -6.89 5.53 16.35
CA LEU A 15 -6.11 4.60 17.18
C LEU A 15 -6.68 4.41 18.60
N ARG A 16 -7.71 5.17 19.00
CA ARG A 16 -8.19 5.25 20.40
C ARG A 16 -9.61 4.74 20.64
N GLN A 17 -10.27 4.06 19.70
CA GLN A 17 -11.61 3.51 19.94
C GLN A 17 -11.58 1.99 20.18
N PRO A 18 -11.54 1.55 21.46
CA PRO A 18 -11.36 0.14 21.78
C PRO A 18 -12.59 -0.76 21.59
N ASP A 19 -13.76 -0.27 21.17
CA ASP A 19 -14.95 -1.14 21.16
C ASP A 19 -16.07 -0.74 20.18
N ARG A 20 -15.72 -0.37 18.95
CA ARG A 20 -16.72 -0.43 17.87
C ARG A 20 -16.84 -1.87 17.42
N GLN A 21 -17.91 -2.55 17.82
CA GLN A 21 -18.32 -3.80 17.18
C GLN A 21 -18.41 -3.56 15.67
N GLY A 22 -17.38 -3.99 14.95
CA GLY A 22 -17.26 -3.75 13.52
C GLY A 22 -18.38 -4.43 12.73
N PRO A 23 -18.54 -4.11 11.44
CA PRO A 23 -19.61 -4.64 10.58
C PRO A 23 -19.56 -6.16 10.37
N VAL A 24 -18.54 -6.86 10.88
CA VAL A 24 -18.36 -8.31 10.76
C VAL A 24 -19.39 -9.03 11.61
N ARG A 25 -20.22 -9.89 11.00
CA ARG A 25 -21.25 -10.62 11.75
C ARG A 25 -20.61 -11.78 12.52
N PRO A 26 -20.57 -11.76 13.87
CA PRO A 26 -19.89 -12.79 14.63
C PRO A 26 -20.55 -14.18 14.52
N GLY A 27 -21.83 -14.23 14.11
CA GLY A 27 -22.61 -15.47 13.99
C GLY A 27 -22.38 -16.29 12.71
N SER A 28 -21.62 -15.81 11.72
CA SER A 28 -21.31 -16.60 10.52
C SER A 28 -19.94 -17.30 10.65
N PRO A 29 -19.73 -18.50 10.08
CA PRO A 29 -18.41 -19.14 10.08
C PRO A 29 -17.33 -18.26 9.44
N GLY A 30 -17.65 -17.59 8.32
CA GLY A 30 -16.77 -16.64 7.65
C GLY A 30 -16.43 -15.42 8.51
N GLY A 31 -17.41 -14.86 9.23
CA GLY A 31 -17.21 -13.72 10.13
C GLY A 31 -16.36 -14.04 11.35
N THR A 32 -16.50 -15.25 11.91
CA THR A 32 -15.59 -15.70 12.98
C THR A 32 -14.15 -15.82 12.49
N LEU A 33 -13.92 -16.40 11.30
CA LEU A 33 -12.59 -16.49 10.72
C LEU A 33 -11.98 -15.12 10.40
N LEU A 34 -12.78 -14.21 9.84
CA LEU A 34 -12.35 -12.86 9.50
C LEU A 34 -12.01 -12.04 10.76
N ARG A 35 -12.85 -12.12 11.81
CA ARG A 35 -12.58 -11.47 13.10
C ARG A 35 -11.29 -12.00 13.74
N ASN A 36 -11.08 -13.32 13.72
CA ASN A 36 -9.86 -13.92 14.25
C ASN A 36 -8.62 -13.43 13.48
N PHE A 37 -8.72 -13.29 12.16
CA PHE A 37 -7.64 -12.72 11.35
C PHE A 37 -7.35 -11.26 11.69
N PHE A 38 -8.38 -10.41 11.83
CA PHE A 38 -8.19 -9.01 12.22
C PHE A 38 -7.60 -8.88 13.63
N SER A 39 -8.05 -9.69 14.58
CA SER A 39 -7.45 -9.74 15.92
C SER A 39 -5.97 -10.11 15.87
N ALA A 40 -5.59 -11.06 15.01
CA ALA A 40 -4.21 -11.49 14.85
C ALA A 40 -3.34 -10.44 14.11
N MET A 41 -3.92 -9.61 13.23
CA MET A 41 -3.21 -8.49 12.59
C MET A 41 -2.79 -7.41 13.58
N SER A 42 -3.55 -7.22 14.67
CA SER A 42 -3.25 -6.26 15.73
C SER A 42 -2.57 -6.88 16.95
N ALA A 43 -2.23 -8.17 16.91
CA ALA A 43 -1.59 -8.85 18.01
C ALA A 43 -0.16 -8.33 18.25
N SER A 44 0.29 -8.37 19.49
CA SER A 44 1.64 -7.99 19.91
C SER A 44 2.22 -9.04 20.87
N GLY A 45 3.55 -9.06 21.01
CA GLY A 45 4.28 -10.05 21.81
C GLY A 45 4.98 -11.11 20.96
N ASP A 46 5.72 -12.01 21.63
CA ASP A 46 6.61 -12.98 20.99
C ASP A 46 5.88 -13.98 20.07
N ASP A 47 4.60 -14.25 20.35
CA ASP A 47 3.77 -15.19 19.59
C ASP A 47 2.98 -14.54 18.43
N ALA A 48 2.98 -13.21 18.30
CA ALA A 48 2.08 -12.49 17.38
C ALA A 48 2.21 -12.95 15.92
N ASP A 49 3.43 -13.21 15.46
CA ASP A 49 3.67 -13.70 14.10
C ASP A 49 3.15 -15.14 13.88
N ALA A 50 3.30 -16.02 14.88
CA ALA A 50 2.76 -17.37 14.81
C ALA A 50 1.22 -17.35 14.77
N GLU A 51 0.59 -16.48 15.56
CA GLU A 51 -0.86 -16.28 15.56
C GLU A 51 -1.37 -15.75 14.22
N TYR A 52 -0.69 -14.74 13.66
CA TYR A 52 -1.01 -14.20 12.34
C TYR A 52 -0.93 -15.27 11.26
N ARG A 53 0.16 -16.05 11.21
CA ARG A 53 0.32 -17.14 10.24
C ARG A 53 -0.78 -18.19 10.39
N ARG A 54 -1.12 -18.58 11.62
CA ARG A 54 -2.21 -19.54 11.91
C ARG A 54 -3.56 -19.01 11.44
N ALA A 55 -3.89 -17.76 11.77
CA ALA A 55 -5.15 -17.14 11.36
C ALA A 55 -5.25 -17.03 9.83
N LEU A 56 -4.17 -16.64 9.15
CA LEU A 56 -4.13 -16.57 7.69
C LEU A 56 -4.30 -17.94 7.02
N MET A 57 -3.69 -19.01 7.55
CA MET A 57 -3.90 -20.36 7.03
C MET A 57 -5.36 -20.79 7.14
N ASN A 58 -6.01 -20.52 8.28
CA ASN A 58 -7.42 -20.81 8.48
C ASN A 58 -8.31 -20.01 7.52
N LEU A 59 -8.00 -18.72 7.32
CA LEU A 59 -8.69 -17.85 6.38
C LEU A 59 -8.62 -18.41 4.94
N ARG A 60 -7.42 -18.84 4.50
CA ARG A 60 -7.21 -19.45 3.17
C ARG A 60 -7.94 -20.78 2.98
N LYS A 61 -7.98 -21.63 4.01
CA LYS A 61 -8.69 -22.91 3.95
C LYS A 61 -10.19 -22.76 3.67
N HIS A 62 -10.77 -21.61 4.03
CA HIS A 62 -12.20 -21.32 3.90
C HIS A 62 -12.45 -20.07 3.04
N ALA A 63 -11.62 -19.87 2.01
CA ALA A 63 -11.57 -18.63 1.24
C ALA A 63 -12.92 -18.21 0.65
N ASP A 64 -13.71 -19.14 0.09
CA ASP A 64 -15.02 -18.82 -0.50
C ASP A 64 -16.00 -18.25 0.53
N LEU A 65 -16.08 -18.90 1.71
CA LEU A 65 -16.93 -18.45 2.82
C LEU A 65 -16.48 -17.10 3.36
N VAL A 66 -15.17 -16.91 3.51
CA VAL A 66 -14.60 -15.64 3.98
C VAL A 66 -14.81 -14.52 2.97
N MET A 67 -14.68 -14.78 1.66
CA MET A 67 -14.93 -13.76 0.64
C MET A 67 -16.37 -13.22 0.66
N VAL A 68 -17.36 -14.08 0.89
CA VAL A 68 -18.76 -13.64 1.06
C VAL A 68 -18.90 -12.67 2.23
N GLU A 69 -18.24 -12.97 3.36
CA GLU A 69 -18.28 -12.09 4.52
C GLU A 69 -17.48 -10.80 4.32
N ILE A 70 -16.32 -10.86 3.64
CA ILE A 70 -15.55 -9.67 3.27
C ILE A 70 -16.39 -8.73 2.40
N ALA A 71 -16.99 -9.24 1.32
CA ALA A 71 -17.79 -8.43 0.41
C ALA A 71 -18.99 -7.79 1.12
N ARG A 72 -19.69 -8.56 1.97
CA ARG A 72 -20.80 -8.07 2.79
C ARG A 72 -20.35 -6.99 3.76
N SER A 73 -19.35 -7.28 4.59
CA SER A 73 -18.87 -6.35 5.64
C SER A 73 -18.30 -5.08 5.04
N HIS A 74 -17.58 -5.18 3.92
CA HIS A 74 -17.07 -4.03 3.18
C HIS A 74 -18.21 -3.14 2.65
N SER A 75 -19.29 -3.72 2.11
CA SER A 75 -20.44 -2.94 1.61
C SER A 75 -21.23 -2.20 2.70
N LEU A 76 -21.13 -2.68 3.94
CA LEU A 76 -21.78 -2.08 5.11
C LEU A 76 -20.85 -1.16 5.91
N CYS A 77 -19.57 -1.10 5.53
CA CYS A 77 -18.58 -0.28 6.22
C CYS A 77 -18.85 1.21 5.97
N ASN A 78 -18.55 2.04 6.95
CA ASN A 78 -18.53 3.48 6.73
C ASN A 78 -17.43 3.79 5.70
N ALA A 79 -17.78 4.50 4.62
CA ALA A 79 -16.85 4.86 3.55
C ALA A 79 -15.60 5.63 4.04
N ARG A 80 -15.67 6.24 5.23
CA ARG A 80 -14.55 6.97 5.86
C ARG A 80 -13.76 6.15 6.88
N ASP A 81 -14.12 4.89 7.12
CA ASP A 81 -13.37 4.00 8.00
C ASP A 81 -12.30 3.26 7.21
N TYR A 82 -11.31 4.02 6.75
CA TYR A 82 -10.21 3.52 5.93
C TYR A 82 -9.39 2.39 6.57
N PRO A 83 -9.11 2.39 7.89
CA PRO A 83 -8.47 1.25 8.54
C PRO A 83 -9.26 -0.04 8.35
N THR A 84 -10.58 0.00 8.54
CA THR A 84 -11.44 -1.16 8.33
C THR A 84 -11.52 -1.55 6.85
N LEU A 85 -11.70 -0.60 5.93
CA LEU A 85 -11.71 -0.88 4.49
C LEU A 85 -10.39 -1.53 4.05
N TRP A 86 -9.26 -1.01 4.50
CA TRP A 86 -7.94 -1.55 4.21
C TRP A 86 -7.79 -2.97 4.74
N ALA A 87 -8.22 -3.25 5.98
CA ALA A 87 -8.17 -4.60 6.54
C ALA A 87 -8.94 -5.61 5.68
N HIS A 88 -10.11 -5.25 5.16
CA HIS A 88 -10.89 -6.09 4.24
C HIS A 88 -10.14 -6.35 2.92
N VAL A 89 -9.58 -5.31 2.31
CA VAL A 89 -8.82 -5.43 1.04
C VAL A 89 -7.55 -6.25 1.24
N HIS A 90 -6.85 -6.05 2.36
CA HIS A 90 -5.68 -6.84 2.75
C HIS A 90 -6.04 -8.30 2.98
N ALA A 91 -7.14 -8.60 3.67
CA ALA A 91 -7.62 -9.96 3.86
C ALA A 91 -7.96 -10.64 2.52
N ALA A 92 -8.70 -9.96 1.65
CA ALA A 92 -9.03 -10.47 0.31
C ALA A 92 -7.76 -10.76 -0.52
N SER A 93 -6.79 -9.86 -0.50
CA SER A 93 -5.49 -10.01 -1.17
C SER A 93 -4.69 -11.18 -0.59
N SER A 94 -4.72 -11.33 0.73
CA SER A 94 -3.98 -12.36 1.47
C SER A 94 -4.53 -13.77 1.26
N LEU A 95 -5.80 -13.91 0.89
CA LEU A 95 -6.40 -15.20 0.55
C LEU A 95 -5.69 -15.91 -0.60
N ARG A 96 -5.19 -15.14 -1.59
CA ARG A 96 -4.62 -15.70 -2.84
C ARG A 96 -5.54 -16.75 -3.49
N HIS A 97 -6.85 -16.53 -3.36
CA HIS A 97 -7.89 -17.42 -3.85
C HIS A 97 -8.65 -16.78 -5.01
N PRO A 98 -9.17 -17.55 -5.99
CA PRO A 98 -9.79 -17.00 -7.19
C PRO A 98 -11.07 -16.23 -6.88
N ALA A 99 -11.78 -16.61 -5.82
CA ALA A 99 -12.96 -15.91 -5.32
C ALA A 99 -12.70 -14.45 -4.94
N ALA A 100 -11.44 -14.06 -4.67
CA ALA A 100 -11.08 -12.68 -4.40
C ALA A 100 -11.02 -11.80 -5.65
N LEU A 101 -10.80 -12.40 -6.84
CA LEU A 101 -10.54 -11.62 -8.05
C LEU A 101 -11.68 -10.66 -8.43
N PRO A 102 -12.98 -11.04 -8.40
CA PRO A 102 -14.05 -10.12 -8.73
C PRO A 102 -14.10 -8.90 -7.80
N PHE A 103 -13.91 -9.12 -6.50
CA PHE A 103 -13.87 -8.05 -5.49
C PHE A 103 -12.69 -7.11 -5.73
N LEU A 104 -11.47 -7.64 -5.86
CA LEU A 104 -10.26 -6.85 -6.07
C LEU A 104 -10.31 -6.08 -7.39
N ARG A 105 -10.74 -6.75 -8.49
CA ARG A 105 -10.92 -6.11 -9.80
C ARG A 105 -11.91 -4.94 -9.72
N ASN A 106 -13.07 -5.15 -9.09
CA ASN A 106 -14.07 -4.09 -8.96
C ASN A 106 -13.50 -2.86 -8.23
N LEU A 107 -12.76 -3.09 -7.14
CA LEU A 107 -12.12 -2.01 -6.38
C LEU A 107 -11.07 -1.25 -7.21
N ILE A 108 -10.22 -1.96 -7.96
CA ILE A 108 -9.19 -1.36 -8.82
C ILE A 108 -9.80 -0.49 -9.92
N LEU A 109 -10.89 -0.96 -10.53
CA LEU A 109 -11.51 -0.30 -11.68
C LEU A 109 -12.50 0.81 -11.30
N THR A 110 -12.92 0.86 -10.03
CA THR A 110 -13.74 1.96 -9.53
C THR A 110 -12.88 3.23 -9.43
N PRO A 111 -13.29 4.35 -10.06
CA PRO A 111 -12.56 5.61 -9.97
C PRO A 111 -12.29 6.02 -8.52
N ILE A 112 -11.14 6.65 -8.27
CA ILE A 112 -10.86 7.27 -6.98
C ILE A 112 -11.80 8.48 -6.84
N PRO A 113 -12.60 8.58 -5.76
CA PRO A 113 -13.41 9.76 -5.49
C PRO A 113 -12.56 11.05 -5.42
N PRO A 114 -13.16 12.23 -5.68
CA PRO A 114 -12.46 13.50 -5.48
C PRO A 114 -12.07 13.68 -4.01
N GLU A 115 -11.05 14.50 -3.75
CA GLU A 115 -10.59 14.81 -2.40
C GLU A 115 -11.69 15.51 -1.58
N GLU A 116 -12.04 14.93 -0.44
CA GLU A 116 -13.00 15.50 0.51
C GLU A 116 -12.35 16.19 1.72
N SER A 117 -11.06 15.93 1.98
CA SER A 117 -10.35 16.52 3.12
C SER A 117 -10.01 17.99 2.85
N VAL A 118 -10.29 18.83 3.85
CA VAL A 118 -9.91 20.26 3.84
C VAL A 118 -8.41 20.44 4.06
N ASP A 119 -7.78 19.54 4.81
CA ASP A 119 -6.34 19.56 5.10
C ASP A 119 -5.69 18.26 4.63
N THR A 120 -5.23 18.28 3.38
CA THR A 120 -4.57 17.14 2.72
C THR A 120 -3.22 16.78 3.32
N HIS A 121 -2.60 17.68 4.11
CA HIS A 121 -1.32 17.39 4.75
C HIS A 121 -1.49 16.48 5.97
N SER A 122 -2.59 16.63 6.71
CA SER A 122 -2.92 15.76 7.84
C SER A 122 -3.60 14.47 7.41
N PHE A 123 -4.50 14.56 6.43
CA PHE A 123 -5.29 13.42 5.96
C PHE A 123 -5.78 13.67 4.53
N SER A 124 -5.60 12.71 3.62
CA SER A 124 -6.07 12.81 2.24
C SER A 124 -6.91 11.59 1.90
N THR A 125 -8.19 11.82 1.58
CA THR A 125 -9.09 10.73 1.15
C THR A 125 -8.61 10.11 -0.15
N VAL A 126 -8.05 10.90 -1.07
CA VAL A 126 -7.46 10.39 -2.32
C VAL A 126 -6.24 9.50 -2.03
N ALA A 127 -5.41 9.86 -1.05
CA ALA A 127 -4.27 9.04 -0.65
C ALA A 127 -4.73 7.69 -0.07
N GLU A 128 -5.71 7.69 0.83
CA GLU A 128 -6.28 6.47 1.41
C GLU A 128 -6.92 5.56 0.35
N GLU A 129 -7.73 6.12 -0.54
CA GLU A 129 -8.33 5.41 -1.67
C GLU A 129 -7.27 4.83 -2.63
N THR A 130 -6.16 5.55 -2.80
CA THR A 130 -5.01 5.07 -3.57
C THR A 130 -4.35 3.88 -2.89
N ILE A 131 -4.17 3.92 -1.55
CA ILE A 131 -3.64 2.81 -0.77
C ILE A 131 -4.50 1.55 -0.99
N LEU A 132 -5.82 1.65 -0.82
CA LEU A 132 -6.75 0.53 -1.04
C LEU A 132 -6.57 -0.11 -2.43
N ARG A 133 -6.50 0.71 -3.49
CA ARG A 133 -6.35 0.21 -4.87
C ARG A 133 -4.98 -0.40 -5.12
N THR A 134 -3.91 0.19 -4.60
CA THR A 134 -2.56 -0.40 -4.73
C THR A 134 -2.45 -1.73 -4.00
N THR A 135 -3.02 -1.87 -2.79
CA THR A 135 -3.12 -3.16 -2.09
C THR A 135 -3.92 -4.18 -2.90
N ALA A 136 -5.03 -3.76 -3.53
CA ALA A 136 -5.81 -4.65 -4.37
C ALA A 136 -5.04 -5.11 -5.62
N VAL A 137 -4.28 -4.21 -6.26
CA VAL A 137 -3.40 -4.54 -7.40
C VAL A 137 -2.36 -5.59 -6.99
N GLU A 138 -1.72 -5.44 -5.82
CA GLU A 138 -0.79 -6.44 -5.30
C GLU A 138 -1.48 -7.80 -5.07
N GLY A 139 -2.70 -7.79 -4.53
CA GLY A 139 -3.56 -8.96 -4.40
C GLY A 139 -3.79 -9.69 -5.73
N VAL A 140 -4.16 -8.94 -6.78
CA VAL A 140 -4.30 -9.46 -8.14
C VAL A 140 -2.96 -9.96 -8.69
N GLY A 141 -1.85 -9.28 -8.37
CA GLY A 141 -0.48 -9.70 -8.70
C GLY A 141 -0.12 -11.08 -8.18
N TYR A 142 -0.57 -11.45 -6.96
CA TYR A 142 -0.41 -12.81 -6.45
C TYR A 142 -1.18 -13.84 -7.28
N LEU A 143 -2.40 -13.51 -7.72
CA LEU A 143 -3.26 -14.40 -8.52
C LEU A 143 -2.74 -14.55 -9.96
N ALA A 144 -2.16 -13.49 -10.53
CA ALA A 144 -1.64 -13.44 -11.89
C ALA A 144 -0.48 -14.40 -12.17
N ARG A 145 0.13 -14.98 -11.12
CA ARG A 145 1.16 -16.02 -11.27
C ARG A 145 0.66 -17.27 -11.96
N ASP A 146 -0.61 -17.62 -11.73
CA ASP A 146 -1.22 -18.87 -12.20
C ASP A 146 -2.53 -18.63 -12.97
N ARG A 147 -2.94 -17.38 -13.21
CA ARG A 147 -4.26 -17.04 -13.79
C ARG A 147 -4.17 -15.92 -14.82
N SER A 148 -4.51 -16.23 -16.07
CA SER A 148 -4.57 -15.26 -17.17
C SER A 148 -5.56 -14.13 -16.90
N THR A 149 -6.74 -14.42 -16.34
CA THR A 149 -7.74 -13.38 -16.04
C THR A 149 -7.25 -12.33 -15.04
N ALA A 150 -6.36 -12.70 -14.12
CA ALA A 150 -5.71 -11.75 -13.23
C ALA A 150 -4.63 -10.92 -13.97
N VAL A 151 -3.91 -11.50 -14.93
CA VAL A 151 -3.01 -10.76 -15.83
C VAL A 151 -3.82 -9.73 -16.63
N ASP A 152 -4.96 -10.11 -17.19
CA ASP A 152 -5.85 -9.19 -17.93
C ASP A 152 -6.31 -8.03 -17.04
N THR A 153 -6.69 -8.32 -15.80
CA THR A 153 -7.06 -7.30 -14.80
C THR A 153 -5.91 -6.32 -14.52
N LEU A 154 -4.65 -6.80 -14.45
CA LEU A 154 -3.50 -5.91 -14.28
C LEU A 154 -3.26 -5.03 -15.52
N PHE A 155 -3.50 -5.54 -16.73
CA PHE A 155 -3.45 -4.70 -17.95
C PHE A 155 -4.57 -3.65 -17.97
N GLU A 156 -5.76 -3.97 -17.48
CA GLU A 156 -6.81 -2.96 -17.28
C GLU A 156 -6.39 -1.90 -16.25
N ALA A 157 -5.70 -2.30 -15.19
CA ALA A 157 -5.18 -1.38 -14.16
C ALA A 157 -4.14 -0.39 -14.72
N LEU A 158 -3.42 -0.74 -15.81
CA LEU A 158 -2.51 0.19 -16.49
C LEU A 158 -3.22 1.38 -17.13
N ARG A 159 -4.55 1.31 -17.34
CA ARG A 159 -5.36 2.40 -17.89
C ARG A 159 -5.92 3.34 -16.83
N GLN A 160 -5.71 3.03 -15.54
CA GLN A 160 -6.20 3.87 -14.45
C GLN A 160 -5.45 5.22 -14.43
N PRO A 161 -6.13 6.34 -14.10
CA PRO A 161 -5.50 7.65 -14.09
C PRO A 161 -4.41 7.78 -13.01
N SER A 162 -4.54 7.05 -11.89
CA SER A 162 -3.57 7.08 -10.79
C SER A 162 -2.22 6.49 -11.20
N LEU A 163 -1.15 7.29 -11.09
CA LEU A 163 0.23 6.83 -11.33
C LEU A 163 0.63 5.71 -10.37
N SER A 164 0.21 5.78 -9.11
CA SER A 164 0.51 4.76 -8.09
C SER A 164 -0.11 3.41 -8.44
N VAL A 165 -1.36 3.39 -8.92
CA VAL A 165 -2.04 2.18 -9.39
C VAL A 165 -1.33 1.59 -10.61
N ARG A 166 -0.96 2.44 -11.59
CA ARG A 166 -0.19 2.00 -12.77
C ARG A 166 1.16 1.42 -12.38
N ARG A 167 1.91 2.08 -11.50
CA ARG A 167 3.19 1.59 -10.98
C ARG A 167 3.03 0.22 -10.33
N ALA A 168 2.06 0.05 -9.43
CA ALA A 168 1.80 -1.23 -8.77
C ALA A 168 1.46 -2.34 -9.79
N ALA A 169 0.70 -2.00 -10.84
CA ALA A 169 0.33 -2.95 -11.88
C ALA A 169 1.53 -3.36 -12.75
N VAL A 170 2.39 -2.41 -13.13
CA VAL A 170 3.67 -2.69 -13.82
C VAL A 170 4.54 -3.61 -12.98
N GLN A 171 4.72 -3.31 -11.70
CA GLN A 171 5.53 -4.13 -10.79
C GLN A 171 4.96 -5.54 -10.64
N SER A 172 3.63 -5.66 -10.52
CA SER A 172 2.94 -6.95 -10.44
C SER A 172 3.13 -7.78 -11.72
N LEU A 173 2.93 -7.18 -12.90
CA LEU A 173 3.12 -7.83 -14.20
C LEU A 173 4.58 -8.23 -14.46
N LEU A 174 5.55 -7.41 -14.06
CA LEU A 174 6.97 -7.77 -14.20
C LEU A 174 7.39 -8.83 -13.18
N GLY A 175 6.72 -8.89 -12.02
CA GLY A 175 7.00 -9.82 -10.93
C GLY A 175 6.43 -11.24 -11.10
N ILE A 176 5.54 -11.48 -12.07
CA ILE A 176 5.04 -12.85 -12.33
C ILE A 176 6.08 -13.69 -13.08
N ARG A 177 5.89 -15.03 -13.08
CA ARG A 177 6.77 -15.94 -13.82
C ARG A 177 6.72 -15.63 -15.31
N GLY A 178 7.85 -15.22 -15.87
CA GLY A 178 7.93 -14.82 -17.28
C GLY A 178 7.52 -13.37 -17.58
N GLY A 179 7.26 -12.54 -16.56
CA GLY A 179 6.83 -11.15 -16.70
C GLY A 179 7.74 -10.28 -17.58
N ARG A 180 9.05 -10.60 -17.66
CA ARG A 180 9.99 -9.95 -18.59
C ARG A 180 9.53 -10.03 -20.06
N LYS A 181 8.86 -11.12 -20.46
CA LYS A 181 8.33 -11.29 -21.82
C LYS A 181 7.16 -10.34 -22.11
N LEU A 182 6.46 -9.87 -21.07
CA LEU A 182 5.36 -8.91 -21.18
C LEU A 182 5.83 -7.46 -21.33
N ARG A 183 7.13 -7.17 -21.17
CA ARG A 183 7.65 -5.80 -21.13
C ARG A 183 7.22 -4.94 -22.33
N ALA A 184 7.28 -5.47 -23.55
CA ALA A 184 6.84 -4.75 -24.74
C ALA A 184 5.33 -4.46 -24.72
N GLN A 185 4.52 -5.43 -24.28
CA GLN A 185 3.08 -5.25 -24.13
C GLN A 185 2.74 -4.21 -23.06
N ILE A 186 3.46 -4.20 -21.94
CA ILE A 186 3.30 -3.19 -20.88
C ILE A 186 3.69 -1.81 -21.42
N ALA A 187 4.79 -1.68 -22.15
CA ALA A 187 5.23 -0.42 -22.76
C ALA A 187 4.21 0.16 -23.74
N ASN A 188 3.50 -0.70 -24.48
CA ASN A 188 2.44 -0.30 -25.41
C ASN A 188 1.14 0.10 -24.69
N ALA A 189 0.91 -0.41 -23.48
CA ALA A 189 -0.27 -0.08 -22.68
C ALA A 189 -0.09 1.20 -21.83
N LEU A 190 1.15 1.63 -21.60
CA LEU A 190 1.48 2.83 -20.85
C LEU A 190 1.56 4.06 -21.77
N PRO A 191 1.19 5.26 -21.27
CA PRO A 191 1.59 6.51 -21.90
C PRO A 191 3.12 6.61 -22.03
N GLU A 192 3.59 7.27 -23.08
CA GLU A 192 5.02 7.33 -23.40
C GLU A 192 5.85 7.92 -22.26
N GLU A 193 5.36 9.01 -21.67
CA GLU A 193 5.97 9.71 -20.54
C GLU A 193 6.03 8.89 -19.26
N GLN A 194 5.34 7.75 -19.20
CA GLN A 194 5.31 6.85 -18.04
C GLN A 194 6.03 5.53 -18.27
N ARG A 195 6.69 5.36 -19.42
CA ARG A 195 7.47 4.14 -19.69
C ARG A 195 8.65 3.95 -18.75
N PHE A 196 9.11 5.00 -18.06
CA PHE A 196 10.10 4.91 -16.98
C PHE A 196 9.69 3.96 -15.84
N LEU A 197 8.39 3.70 -15.67
CA LEU A 197 7.89 2.72 -14.69
C LEU A 197 8.44 1.30 -14.93
N LEU A 198 8.82 0.97 -16.17
CA LEU A 198 9.43 -0.31 -16.53
C LEU A 198 10.85 -0.47 -15.97
N ASP A 199 11.51 0.63 -15.62
CA ASP A 199 12.89 0.67 -15.16
C ASP A 199 13.02 0.81 -13.65
N LEU A 200 11.89 0.97 -12.95
CA LEU A 200 11.85 0.99 -11.50
C LEU A 200 12.23 -0.37 -10.92
N LYS A 201 13.37 -0.42 -10.24
CA LYS A 201 13.86 -1.61 -9.55
C LYS A 201 13.41 -1.59 -8.10
N ALA A 202 12.80 -2.67 -7.65
CA ALA A 202 12.69 -2.93 -6.21
C ALA A 202 14.10 -3.30 -5.71
N VAL A 203 14.65 -2.47 -4.84
CA VAL A 203 15.91 -2.75 -4.16
C VAL A 203 15.58 -3.39 -2.81
N ASN A 204 16.25 -4.49 -2.45
CA ASN A 204 16.08 -5.06 -1.12
C ASN A 204 16.61 -4.05 -0.11
N VAL A 205 15.85 -3.77 0.94
CA VAL A 205 16.25 -2.80 1.98
C VAL A 205 17.61 -3.16 2.62
N ARG A 206 17.95 -4.45 2.65
CA ARG A 206 19.24 -4.95 3.16
C ARG A 206 20.42 -4.61 2.25
N ASP A 207 20.15 -4.36 0.96
CA ASP A 207 21.17 -3.99 -0.03
C ASP A 207 21.36 -2.46 -0.10
N VAL A 208 20.46 -1.68 0.52
CA VAL A 208 20.58 -0.22 0.60
C VAL A 208 21.51 0.14 1.77
N PRO A 209 22.53 1.00 1.55
CA PRO A 209 23.39 1.49 2.64
C PRO A 209 22.56 2.10 3.77
N GLN A 210 22.63 1.48 4.95
CA GLN A 210 21.93 1.97 6.14
C GLN A 210 22.84 2.92 6.92
N VAL A 211 22.27 4.02 7.43
CA VAL A 211 22.96 4.91 8.36
C VAL A 211 23.26 4.15 9.65
N LYS A 212 24.55 4.01 10.00
CA LYS A 212 24.97 3.39 11.25
C LYS A 212 24.65 4.34 12.42
N ASN A 213 24.01 3.83 13.48
CA ASN A 213 23.62 4.59 14.69
C ASN A 213 22.76 5.83 14.38
N PRO A 214 21.53 5.64 13.85
CA PRO A 214 20.66 6.75 13.45
C PRO A 214 20.38 7.75 14.58
N GLU A 215 20.38 7.29 15.84
CA GLU A 215 20.15 8.15 17.02
C GLU A 215 21.18 9.27 17.11
N ARG A 216 22.44 9.00 16.73
CA ARG A 216 23.50 10.00 16.74
C ARG A 216 23.19 11.15 15.78
N HIS A 217 22.69 10.84 14.58
CA HIS A 217 22.34 11.84 13.57
C HIS A 217 21.07 12.62 13.92
N LEU A 218 20.17 12.01 14.70
CA LEU A 218 18.93 12.65 15.13
C LEU A 218 19.10 13.52 16.38
N SER A 219 20.12 13.24 17.21
CA SER A 219 20.44 14.00 18.43
C SER A 219 20.85 15.45 18.15
N GLU A 220 20.54 16.37 19.09
CA GLU A 220 21.00 17.77 19.00
C GLU A 220 22.53 17.87 18.96
N ALA A 221 23.22 17.02 19.72
CA ALA A 221 24.68 16.94 19.72
C ALA A 221 25.22 16.58 18.34
N GLY A 222 24.56 15.66 17.62
CA GLY A 222 24.93 15.30 16.26
C GLY A 222 24.71 16.43 15.25
N ARG A 223 23.63 17.20 15.39
CA ARG A 223 23.37 18.36 14.53
C ARG A 223 24.39 19.48 14.75
N ARG A 224 24.80 19.73 16.00
CA ARG A 224 25.80 20.77 16.33
C ARG A 224 27.23 20.32 16.06
N GLY A 225 27.53 19.02 16.15
CA GLY A 225 28.88 18.46 16.06
C GLY A 225 29.45 18.32 14.66
N GLY A 226 28.82 18.88 13.62
CA GLY A 226 29.33 18.82 12.24
C GLY A 226 29.47 17.39 11.71
N ILE A 227 28.61 16.46 12.15
CA ILE A 227 28.61 15.10 11.62
C ILE A 227 28.40 15.20 10.11
N ALA A 228 29.23 14.46 9.35
CA ALA A 228 29.16 14.42 7.90
C ALA A 228 27.70 14.19 7.46
N PRO A 229 27.23 14.93 6.44
CA PRO A 229 25.87 14.80 5.95
C PRO A 229 25.59 13.35 5.53
N ALA A 230 24.30 13.02 5.39
CA ALA A 230 23.89 11.68 5.01
C ALA A 230 24.64 11.21 3.75
N PRO A 231 24.93 9.89 3.62
CA PRO A 231 25.59 9.36 2.44
C PRO A 231 24.86 9.82 1.18
N SER A 232 25.61 10.27 0.18
CA SER A 232 25.08 10.62 -1.14
C SER A 232 24.33 9.43 -1.73
N LEU A 233 23.15 9.68 -2.29
CA LEU A 233 22.37 8.62 -2.93
C LEU A 233 23.03 8.23 -4.26
N PRO A 234 22.87 6.97 -4.74
CA PRO A 234 23.33 6.58 -6.06
C PRO A 234 22.77 7.54 -7.13
N GLY A 235 23.64 8.34 -7.76
CA GLY A 235 23.27 9.38 -8.74
C GLY A 235 23.66 10.81 -8.33
N ASP A 236 23.98 11.06 -7.05
CA ASP A 236 24.37 12.39 -6.56
C ASP A 236 25.80 12.80 -6.97
N GLU A 237 26.64 11.86 -7.42
CA GLU A 237 28.03 12.14 -7.80
C GLU A 237 28.18 13.09 -8.99
N ALA A 238 27.10 13.32 -9.75
CA ALA A 238 27.15 14.18 -10.95
C ALA A 238 27.12 15.69 -10.67
N ASN A 239 26.79 16.15 -9.44
CA ASN A 239 26.52 17.57 -9.19
C ASN A 239 27.50 18.29 -8.24
N THR A 240 28.43 17.59 -7.61
CA THR A 240 29.30 18.17 -6.56
C THR A 240 30.55 18.86 -7.11
N THR A 241 30.83 18.79 -8.42
CA THR A 241 32.09 19.31 -9.00
C THR A 241 32.06 20.82 -9.31
N VAL A 242 30.93 21.53 -9.19
CA VAL A 242 30.80 22.90 -9.75
C VAL A 242 31.08 24.04 -8.73
N GLN A 243 31.18 23.79 -7.42
CA GLN A 243 31.16 24.90 -6.43
C GLN A 243 32.50 25.40 -5.85
N ASN A 244 33.67 24.93 -6.32
CA ASN A 244 34.97 25.37 -5.77
C ASN A 244 35.84 26.20 -6.74
N GLN A 245 35.25 27.19 -7.42
CA GLN A 245 36.02 28.27 -8.06
C GLN A 245 35.49 29.64 -7.62
N ALA A 246 35.90 30.09 -6.44
CA ALA A 246 35.78 31.49 -6.05
C ALA A 246 36.94 32.29 -6.68
N PRO A 247 36.68 33.45 -7.32
CA PRO A 247 37.73 34.27 -7.93
C PRO A 247 38.57 34.95 -6.84
N ARG A 248 39.88 34.70 -6.84
CA ARG A 248 40.84 35.49 -6.06
C ARG A 248 40.98 36.87 -6.71
N HIS A 249 40.37 37.89 -6.12
CA HIS A 249 40.73 39.26 -6.39
C HIS A 249 42.16 39.50 -5.86
N LYS A 250 43.07 39.86 -6.78
CA LYS A 250 44.37 40.45 -6.43
C LYS A 250 44.19 41.97 -6.31
N GLU A 251 44.88 42.52 -5.31
CA GLU A 251 45.05 43.94 -5.00
C GLU A 251 45.69 44.73 -6.15
#